data_AF-A0ABD3FNR4-F1
#
_entry.id   AF-A0ABD3FNR4-F1
#
_cell.length_a   1.000
_cell.length_b   1.000
_cell.length_c   1.000
_cell.angle_alpha   90.00
_cell.angle_beta   90.00
_cell.angle_gamma   90.00
#
_symmetry.space_group_name_H-M   'P 1'
#
loop_
_entity.id
_entity.type
_entity.pdbx_description
1 polymer ?
#
loop_
_entity_poly.entity_id
_entity_poly.type
_entity_poly.pdbx_seq_one_letter_code
_entity_poly.pdbx_strand_id
1 'polypeptide(L)'
;MGGKDNEPNADGVFTPRADYSSPEAPSQHQKRQNLIWGGVSLFLLLNVIALYILHFEDRGNNGDSVTSTISTSTLSSANINSASKGQAVSYTADGQLTAGAGTTAYLAAASLPSKDEYLAYIKFAPLGTSETAYASNIISYQTGSSPDIKCTVTVATADADAKTVSFADADSGNVFSGSTVKALTTLSDSLAIALTTVTASDGLSITTYVVPVKISDGAVSVQQDQTVEAFNTSSTTFMTRVSDTSFALVYYESYLVSPYYQRVIVGTVADDGSISFSDSLEFGNANGVTFTQVGTPQSVFNTSNTVTVPWYVQPSTTSSNDTTSSSVGDVGLCLFTASLADSTLTETVEVCDTTVSPNYYIDSAKISETVIALSYFDTANNDALTISLVEFSTITGSPTFRSSYVLKESVGQIDFGSASGFYPTPIVRVLANDRLAVGFLNPANSGKPSIKVLSYSSDLTLSEESPVLPVANADFSLASADPKAAGSIVLDVVATETGALIGYAGLWAGAQNQRVALVESFGKPVGVVSDVDDSELDVALSGTVDVSSNLVKGTTYYASTEGTLYAASTTTTDNYILANDNSVVISKDALVGVAISSKKLVVTV
;
A
#
# COMPACT_ATOMS: atom_id res chain seq x y z
N MET A 1 6.37 21.05 73.22
CA MET A 1 6.44 22.48 73.56
C MET A 1 5.52 23.19 72.58
N GLY A 2 4.35 23.72 72.87
CA GLY A 2 3.58 23.99 74.09
C GLY A 2 2.57 25.03 73.62
N GLY A 3 1.32 24.64 73.31
CA GLY A 3 0.17 24.86 74.20
C GLY A 3 -0.63 26.09 73.70
N LYS A 4 -1.95 26.21 73.78
CA LYS A 4 -2.98 25.45 74.51
C LYS A 4 -4.34 25.70 73.84
N ASP A 5 -5.21 24.73 74.01
CA ASP A 5 -6.65 24.72 73.80
C ASP A 5 -7.39 25.79 74.63
N ASN A 6 -8.59 26.18 74.18
CA ASN A 6 -9.84 26.18 74.98
C ASN A 6 -11.03 26.73 74.14
N GLU A 7 -11.98 25.85 73.81
CA GLU A 7 -13.41 26.15 73.56
C GLU A 7 -14.11 26.66 74.86
N PRO A 8 -15.42 27.05 74.96
CA PRO A 8 -16.56 26.82 74.05
C PRO A 8 -17.68 27.92 73.97
N ASN A 9 -18.71 27.62 73.15
CA ASN A 9 -20.15 27.93 73.28
C ASN A 9 -20.74 29.38 73.21
N ALA A 10 -21.59 29.54 72.17
CA ALA A 10 -23.03 29.85 72.19
C ALA A 10 -23.61 31.23 72.57
N ASP A 11 -24.51 31.67 71.69
CA ASP A 11 -25.77 32.43 71.85
C ASP A 11 -25.78 33.87 72.41
N GLY A 12 -26.54 34.73 71.73
CA GLY A 12 -27.14 35.89 72.39
C GLY A 12 -27.38 37.13 71.53
N VAL A 13 -28.57 37.20 70.94
CA VAL A 13 -29.27 38.38 70.40
C VAL A 13 -29.27 39.55 71.40
N PHE A 14 -29.08 40.81 70.97
CA PHE A 14 -29.87 41.97 71.44
C PHE A 14 -29.64 43.24 70.57
N THR A 15 -30.74 43.74 70.00
CA THR A 15 -30.93 45.04 69.33
C THR A 15 -30.87 46.24 70.29
N PRO A 16 -30.54 47.45 69.80
CA PRO A 16 -31.05 48.70 70.38
C PRO A 16 -32.09 49.42 69.50
N ARG A 17 -32.94 50.13 70.24
CA ARG A 17 -34.20 50.82 69.91
C ARG A 17 -33.99 52.21 69.29
N ALA A 18 -35.05 52.69 68.64
CA ALA A 18 -35.21 54.03 68.06
C ALA A 18 -35.46 55.15 69.09
N ASP A 19 -35.14 56.42 68.73
CA ASP A 19 -36.14 57.50 68.65
C ASP A 19 -35.63 58.83 68.04
N TYR A 20 -36.43 59.33 67.07
CA TYR A 20 -36.77 60.69 66.61
C TYR A 20 -35.75 61.84 66.41
N SER A 21 -35.66 62.32 65.15
CA SER A 21 -36.22 63.63 64.73
C SER A 21 -36.15 63.80 63.19
N SER A 22 -37.23 64.30 62.59
CA SER A 22 -37.40 64.71 61.17
C SER A 22 -37.59 66.24 61.14
N PRO A 23 -37.40 67.00 60.01
CA PRO A 23 -38.01 66.68 58.71
C PRO A 23 -37.29 67.15 57.40
N GLU A 24 -37.93 66.82 56.27
CA GLU A 24 -37.89 67.44 54.91
C GLU A 24 -37.06 66.79 53.75
N ALA A 25 -37.76 65.92 53.00
CA ALA A 25 -37.96 65.83 51.52
C ALA A 25 -36.78 65.67 50.50
N PRO A 26 -37.01 65.14 49.27
CA PRO A 26 -37.90 64.06 48.85
C PRO A 26 -37.21 62.97 47.98
N SER A 27 -37.94 61.87 47.85
CA SER A 27 -37.70 60.60 47.17
C SER A 27 -37.63 60.64 45.63
N GLN A 28 -36.55 61.19 45.04
CA GLN A 28 -36.29 61.03 43.59
C GLN A 28 -35.17 60.04 43.23
N HIS A 29 -34.21 59.78 44.13
CA HIS A 29 -33.05 58.94 43.79
C HIS A 29 -33.34 57.43 43.75
N GLN A 30 -34.22 56.91 44.62
CA GLN A 30 -34.53 55.47 44.66
C GLN A 30 -35.38 54.98 43.47
N LYS A 31 -36.28 55.81 42.93
CA LYS A 31 -37.07 55.43 41.74
C LYS A 31 -36.22 55.34 40.47
N ARG A 32 -35.22 56.23 40.30
CA ARG A 32 -34.28 56.15 39.17
C ARG A 32 -33.34 54.96 39.27
N GLN A 33 -32.82 54.64 40.46
CA GLN A 33 -31.98 53.45 40.63
C GLN A 33 -32.74 52.15 40.39
N ASN A 34 -33.98 51.99 40.88
CA ASN A 34 -34.76 50.79 40.62
C ASN A 34 -35.21 50.66 39.15
N LEU A 35 -35.44 51.77 38.43
CA LEU A 35 -35.74 51.76 37.00
C LEU A 35 -34.52 51.38 36.15
N ILE A 36 -33.33 51.88 36.53
CA ILE A 36 -32.07 51.56 35.84
C ILE A 36 -31.67 50.11 36.10
N TRP A 37 -31.74 49.63 37.36
CA TRP A 37 -31.43 48.23 37.69
C TRP A 37 -32.49 47.26 37.14
N GLY A 38 -33.77 47.64 37.12
CA GLY A 38 -34.83 46.87 36.48
C GLY A 38 -34.64 46.80 34.95
N GLY A 39 -34.27 47.91 34.31
CA GLY A 39 -33.97 47.96 32.88
C GLY A 39 -32.73 47.15 32.49
N VAL A 40 -31.66 47.23 33.28
CA VAL A 40 -30.43 46.43 33.06
C VAL A 40 -30.70 44.94 33.29
N SER A 41 -31.47 44.57 34.31
CA SER A 41 -31.84 43.17 34.56
C SER A 41 -32.74 42.61 33.46
N LEU A 42 -33.70 43.40 32.96
CA LEU A 42 -34.54 43.03 31.83
C LEU A 42 -33.72 42.93 30.54
N PHE A 43 -32.78 43.84 30.31
CA PHE A 43 -31.87 43.79 29.17
C PHE A 43 -30.97 42.55 29.23
N LEU A 44 -30.39 42.21 30.38
CA LEU A 44 -29.60 41.00 30.57
C LEU A 44 -30.47 39.74 30.39
N LEU A 45 -31.68 39.71 30.93
CA LEU A 45 -32.61 38.60 30.74
C LEU A 45 -32.99 38.44 29.27
N LEU A 46 -33.28 39.53 28.56
CA LEU A 46 -33.60 39.50 27.13
C LEU A 46 -32.38 39.10 26.29
N ASN A 47 -31.16 39.47 26.67
CA ASN A 47 -29.96 39.01 26.00
C ASN A 47 -29.67 37.53 26.30
N VAL A 48 -29.94 37.03 27.50
CA VAL A 48 -29.84 35.61 27.84
C VAL A 48 -30.92 34.79 27.13
N ILE A 49 -32.15 35.32 27.01
CA ILE A 49 -33.22 34.71 26.22
C ILE A 49 -32.88 34.75 24.73
N ALA A 50 -32.33 35.87 24.22
CA ALA A 50 -31.87 35.96 22.84
C ALA A 50 -30.70 35.01 22.57
N LEU A 51 -29.74 34.87 23.50
CA LEU A 51 -28.70 33.84 23.43
C LEU A 51 -29.30 32.44 23.48
N TYR A 52 -30.30 32.20 24.33
CA TYR A 52 -30.97 30.91 24.41
C TYR A 52 -31.72 30.59 23.12
N ILE A 53 -32.39 31.56 22.50
CA ILE A 53 -33.07 31.43 21.21
C ILE A 53 -32.05 31.21 20.08
N LEU A 54 -30.99 32.03 20.00
CA LEU A 54 -29.90 31.86 19.03
C LEU A 54 -29.12 30.55 19.21
N HIS A 55 -29.00 30.04 20.44
CA HIS A 55 -28.22 28.83 20.72
C HIS A 55 -29.06 27.55 20.69
N PHE A 56 -30.37 27.62 20.96
CA PHE A 56 -31.26 26.46 21.07
C PHE A 56 -32.47 26.46 20.13
N GLU A 57 -33.11 27.60 19.81
CA GLU A 57 -34.20 27.63 18.80
C GLU A 57 -33.66 27.58 17.38
N ASP A 58 -32.50 28.20 17.09
CA ASP A 58 -31.81 28.05 15.78
C ASP A 58 -31.26 26.62 15.57
N ARG A 59 -31.23 25.81 16.63
CA ARG A 59 -30.84 24.38 16.61
C ARG A 59 -32.01 23.43 16.86
N GLY A 60 -33.25 23.92 16.93
CA GLY A 60 -34.36 23.12 17.40
C GLY A 60 -35.70 23.58 16.86
N ASN A 61 -36.02 23.18 15.62
CA ASN A 61 -37.33 22.61 15.24
C ASN A 61 -37.55 22.39 13.73
N ASN A 62 -36.60 22.73 12.86
CA ASN A 62 -36.59 22.26 11.48
C ASN A 62 -35.46 21.25 11.31
N GLY A 63 -35.78 20.07 10.77
CA GLY A 63 -34.91 18.88 10.78
C GLY A 63 -33.65 18.93 9.91
N ASP A 64 -33.19 20.12 9.51
CA ASP A 64 -32.03 20.38 8.67
C ASP A 64 -31.05 21.27 9.44
N SER A 65 -30.00 20.68 10.00
CA SER A 65 -28.86 21.48 10.47
C SER A 65 -27.57 20.86 9.97
N VAL A 66 -27.38 20.95 8.66
CA VAL A 66 -26.04 20.97 8.08
C VAL A 66 -25.50 22.38 8.38
N THR A 67 -24.47 22.48 9.21
CA THR A 67 -23.92 23.78 9.65
C THR A 67 -23.00 24.43 8.62
N SER A 68 -22.49 23.63 7.67
CA SER A 68 -21.67 24.09 6.54
C SER A 68 -21.93 23.18 5.33
N THR A 69 -22.54 23.74 4.28
CA THR A 69 -22.71 23.11 2.97
C THR A 69 -21.87 23.86 1.95
N ILE A 70 -21.18 23.13 1.07
CA ILE A 70 -20.59 23.72 -0.14
C ILE A 70 -21.34 23.13 -1.34
N SER A 71 -21.89 24.01 -2.18
CA SER A 71 -22.42 23.63 -3.48
C SER A 71 -21.27 23.57 -4.49
N THR A 72 -21.21 22.51 -5.30
CA THR A 72 -20.10 22.27 -6.23
C THR A 72 -19.98 23.32 -7.33
N SER A 73 -21.04 24.09 -7.60
CA SER A 73 -21.02 25.29 -8.46
C SER A 73 -20.08 26.39 -7.97
N THR A 74 -19.65 26.33 -6.69
CA THR A 74 -18.62 27.22 -6.12
C THR A 74 -17.20 26.65 -6.22
N LEU A 75 -17.04 25.39 -6.65
CA LEU A 75 -15.76 24.71 -6.85
C LEU A 75 -15.43 24.71 -8.35
N SER A 76 -14.27 25.27 -8.72
CA SER A 76 -13.88 25.47 -10.12
C SER A 76 -13.55 24.20 -10.91
N SER A 77 -13.47 23.03 -10.25
CA SER A 77 -13.04 21.76 -10.86
C SER A 77 -13.59 20.57 -10.07
N ALA A 78 -14.73 20.04 -10.52
CA ALA A 78 -15.46 18.94 -9.90
C ALA A 78 -15.62 17.81 -10.93
N ASN A 79 -15.07 16.62 -10.67
CA ASN A 79 -15.26 15.45 -11.53
C ASN A 79 -16.34 14.54 -10.94
N ILE A 80 -17.57 15.05 -10.95
CA ILE A 80 -18.63 14.68 -9.99
C ILE A 80 -19.76 13.82 -10.59
N ASN A 81 -19.68 13.50 -11.88
CA ASN A 81 -20.80 12.89 -12.63
C ASN A 81 -21.29 11.51 -12.12
N SER A 82 -20.68 10.93 -11.07
CA SER A 82 -21.06 9.64 -10.47
C SER A 82 -21.47 9.69 -8.99
N ALA A 83 -21.34 10.83 -8.30
CA ALA A 83 -21.62 10.89 -6.86
C ALA A 83 -23.12 11.03 -6.55
N SER A 84 -23.58 10.29 -5.55
CA SER A 84 -24.98 10.14 -5.15
C SER A 84 -25.20 10.54 -3.70
N LYS A 85 -26.43 10.99 -3.39
CA LYS A 85 -26.84 11.37 -2.03
C LYS A 85 -26.52 10.27 -1.01
N GLY A 86 -25.82 10.66 0.06
CA GLY A 86 -25.36 9.80 1.14
C GLY A 86 -23.96 9.22 0.96
N GLN A 87 -23.30 9.43 -0.20
CA GLN A 87 -21.90 9.04 -0.37
C GLN A 87 -20.96 10.04 0.29
N ALA A 88 -19.90 9.52 0.90
CA ALA A 88 -18.78 10.31 1.34
C ALA A 88 -17.92 10.76 0.14
N VAL A 89 -17.31 11.92 0.27
CA VAL A 89 -16.46 12.53 -0.76
C VAL A 89 -15.11 12.94 -0.17
N SER A 90 -14.10 13.06 -1.04
CA SER A 90 -12.77 13.57 -0.71
C SER A 90 -12.23 14.45 -1.84
N TYR A 91 -11.10 15.11 -1.60
CA TYR A 91 -10.35 15.80 -2.66
C TYR A 91 -9.30 14.86 -3.25
N THR A 92 -9.17 14.88 -4.58
CA THR A 92 -8.03 14.34 -5.30
C THR A 92 -6.78 15.18 -5.03
N ALA A 93 -5.61 14.68 -5.44
CA ALA A 93 -4.35 15.42 -5.36
C ALA A 93 -4.40 16.78 -6.08
N ASP A 94 -5.16 16.86 -7.18
CA ASP A 94 -5.37 18.09 -7.96
C ASP A 94 -6.43 19.04 -7.35
N GLY A 95 -6.94 18.71 -6.15
CA GLY A 95 -7.96 19.49 -5.46
C GLY A 95 -9.37 19.35 -6.02
N GLN A 96 -9.62 18.34 -6.87
CA GLN A 96 -10.97 18.07 -7.39
C GLN A 96 -11.76 17.24 -6.40
N LEU A 97 -13.03 17.57 -6.19
CA LEU A 97 -13.90 16.75 -5.35
C LEU A 97 -14.29 15.46 -6.11
N THR A 98 -14.19 14.31 -5.44
CA THR A 98 -14.56 12.99 -5.96
C THR A 98 -15.39 12.20 -4.94
N ALA A 99 -16.21 11.26 -5.43
CA ALA A 99 -16.81 10.24 -4.58
C ALA A 99 -15.72 9.33 -3.96
N GLY A 100 -15.96 8.88 -2.74
CA GLY A 100 -15.04 8.02 -2.02
C GLY A 100 -14.00 8.78 -1.20
N ALA A 101 -13.48 8.11 -0.19
CA ALA A 101 -12.47 8.65 0.69
C ALA A 101 -11.69 7.55 1.41
N GLY A 102 -10.52 7.91 1.92
CA GLY A 102 -9.63 7.04 2.69
C GLY A 102 -9.03 5.92 1.84
N THR A 103 -8.52 4.89 2.52
CA THR A 103 -7.92 3.73 1.87
C THR A 103 -8.76 2.49 2.14
N THR A 104 -9.10 1.76 1.07
CA THR A 104 -9.93 0.55 1.14
C THR A 104 -9.25 -0.60 0.42
N ALA A 105 -9.26 -1.79 1.04
CA ALA A 105 -8.89 -3.05 0.40
C ALA A 105 -10.13 -3.94 0.25
N TYR A 106 -10.48 -4.26 -1.00
CA TYR A 106 -11.55 -5.17 -1.37
C TYR A 106 -10.95 -6.57 -1.51
N LEU A 107 -11.14 -7.41 -0.50
CA LEU A 107 -10.34 -8.62 -0.30
C LEU A 107 -10.71 -9.78 -1.23
N ALA A 108 -11.90 -9.79 -1.81
CA ALA A 108 -12.39 -10.84 -2.68
C ALA A 108 -12.63 -10.31 -4.09
N ALA A 109 -11.70 -9.52 -4.60
CA ALA A 109 -11.87 -8.83 -5.88
C ALA A 109 -11.95 -9.81 -7.05
N ALA A 110 -11.23 -10.94 -7.01
CA ALA A 110 -11.23 -11.94 -8.08
C ALA A 110 -11.80 -13.30 -7.65
N SER A 111 -12.44 -13.99 -8.60
CA SER A 111 -12.69 -15.43 -8.50
C SER A 111 -11.44 -16.20 -8.92
N LEU A 112 -10.84 -16.93 -7.98
CA LEU A 112 -9.65 -17.75 -8.22
C LEU A 112 -10.03 -19.22 -8.41
N PRO A 113 -9.18 -20.03 -9.09
CA PRO A 113 -9.28 -21.48 -9.11
C PRO A 113 -9.52 -22.06 -7.72
N SER A 114 -10.24 -23.19 -7.64
CA SER A 114 -10.56 -23.77 -6.33
C SER A 114 -9.29 -24.14 -5.55
N LYS A 115 -9.36 -24.19 -4.21
CA LYS A 115 -8.19 -24.57 -3.39
C LYS A 115 -7.65 -25.95 -3.73
N ASP A 116 -8.51 -26.83 -4.23
CA ASP A 116 -8.17 -28.20 -4.65
C ASP A 116 -7.32 -28.23 -5.93
N GLU A 117 -7.31 -27.15 -6.70
CA GLU A 117 -6.46 -26.99 -7.90
C GLU A 117 -5.02 -26.55 -7.56
N TYR A 118 -4.71 -26.34 -6.28
CA TYR A 118 -3.36 -26.05 -5.78
C TYR A 118 -2.72 -24.81 -6.42
N LEU A 119 -3.20 -23.62 -6.05
CA LEU A 119 -2.68 -22.36 -6.58
C LEU A 119 -1.36 -21.96 -5.91
N ALA A 120 -0.21 -22.29 -6.50
CA ALA A 120 1.08 -22.11 -5.81
C ALA A 120 1.79 -20.78 -6.09
N TYR A 121 1.53 -20.16 -7.23
CA TYR A 121 2.23 -18.96 -7.71
C TYR A 121 1.25 -17.99 -8.35
N ILE A 122 1.49 -16.70 -8.18
CA ILE A 122 0.82 -15.60 -8.86
C ILE A 122 1.85 -14.53 -9.21
N LYS A 123 1.78 -14.00 -10.43
CA LYS A 123 2.63 -12.91 -10.91
C LYS A 123 1.82 -11.96 -11.78
N PHE A 124 2.17 -10.69 -11.74
CA PHE A 124 1.54 -9.64 -12.55
C PHE A 124 2.58 -8.87 -13.37
N ALA A 125 2.12 -8.28 -14.47
CA ALA A 125 2.82 -7.23 -15.19
C ALA A 125 1.79 -6.27 -15.81
N PRO A 126 2.13 -4.99 -16.04
CA PRO A 126 1.21 -4.08 -16.73
C PRO A 126 0.94 -4.57 -18.15
N LEU A 127 -0.22 -4.27 -18.74
CA LEU A 127 -0.51 -4.70 -20.12
C LEU A 127 0.25 -3.89 -21.19
N GLY A 128 0.80 -2.73 -20.82
CA GLY A 128 1.64 -1.92 -21.69
C GLY A 128 2.61 -1.06 -20.90
N THR A 129 3.21 -0.09 -21.59
CA THR A 129 4.19 0.86 -21.04
C THR A 129 3.90 2.31 -21.38
N SER A 130 2.96 2.59 -22.29
CA SER A 130 2.53 3.94 -22.68
C SER A 130 1.80 4.70 -21.58
N GLU A 131 1.13 3.99 -20.68
CA GLU A 131 0.40 4.55 -19.55
C GLU A 131 1.08 4.20 -18.24
N THR A 132 0.91 5.05 -17.24
CA THR A 132 1.46 4.82 -15.89
C THR A 132 0.75 3.69 -15.15
N ALA A 133 -0.50 3.42 -15.50
CA ALA A 133 -1.30 2.33 -14.98
C ALA A 133 -2.36 1.91 -16.00
N TYR A 134 -2.82 0.67 -15.89
CA TYR A 134 -3.84 0.10 -16.78
C TYR A 134 -4.94 -0.57 -15.94
N ALA A 135 -6.20 -0.46 -16.37
CA ALA A 135 -7.27 -1.28 -15.83
C ALA A 135 -7.02 -2.78 -16.09
N SER A 136 -6.52 -3.13 -17.28
CA SER A 136 -6.14 -4.49 -17.67
C SER A 136 -4.64 -4.72 -17.50
N ASN A 137 -4.26 -5.83 -16.89
CA ASN A 137 -2.89 -6.22 -16.60
C ASN A 137 -2.66 -7.69 -16.99
N ILE A 138 -1.43 -8.09 -17.25
CA ILE A 138 -1.07 -9.49 -17.46
C ILE A 138 -1.01 -10.18 -16.10
N ILE A 139 -1.61 -11.36 -16.00
CA ILE A 139 -1.50 -12.24 -14.84
C ILE A 139 -0.96 -13.60 -15.28
N SER A 140 -0.08 -14.18 -14.46
CA SER A 140 0.22 -15.60 -14.49
C SER A 140 -0.16 -16.25 -13.17
N TYR A 141 -0.79 -17.41 -13.23
CA TYR A 141 -1.04 -18.23 -12.05
C TYR A 141 -0.74 -19.70 -12.29
N GLN A 142 -0.19 -20.36 -11.26
CA GLN A 142 0.13 -21.77 -11.28
C GLN A 142 -1.00 -22.59 -10.65
N THR A 143 -1.39 -23.68 -11.28
CA THR A 143 -2.20 -24.76 -10.70
C THR A 143 -1.42 -26.08 -10.75
N GLY A 144 -1.80 -27.03 -9.89
CA GLY A 144 -1.19 -28.35 -9.81
C GLY A 144 0.18 -28.37 -9.12
N SER A 145 0.59 -29.58 -8.76
CA SER A 145 1.87 -29.87 -8.10
C SER A 145 2.84 -30.58 -9.04
N SER A 146 4.14 -30.41 -8.82
CA SER A 146 5.17 -31.11 -9.59
C SER A 146 4.93 -32.63 -9.60
N PRO A 147 5.02 -33.31 -10.76
CA PRO A 147 5.45 -32.79 -12.07
C PRO A 147 4.32 -32.18 -12.91
N ASP A 148 3.05 -32.37 -12.55
CA ASP A 148 1.86 -31.96 -13.31
C ASP A 148 1.47 -30.50 -13.07
N ILE A 149 2.45 -29.60 -13.19
CA ILE A 149 2.25 -28.16 -13.03
C ILE A 149 1.65 -27.56 -14.31
N LYS A 150 0.70 -26.64 -14.15
CA LYS A 150 0.21 -25.78 -15.23
C LYS A 150 0.29 -24.32 -14.83
N CYS A 151 1.03 -23.51 -15.58
CA CYS A 151 1.00 -22.06 -15.44
C CYS A 151 0.24 -21.42 -16.58
N THR A 152 -0.82 -20.70 -16.25
CA THR A 152 -1.67 -20.00 -17.22
C THR A 152 -1.28 -18.54 -17.26
N VAL A 153 -1.00 -18.01 -18.44
CA VAL A 153 -0.82 -16.56 -18.68
C VAL A 153 -2.08 -16.00 -19.34
N THR A 154 -2.68 -14.98 -18.74
CA THR A 154 -3.89 -14.34 -19.25
C THR A 154 -3.93 -12.87 -18.82
N VAL A 155 -5.07 -12.21 -19.04
CA VAL A 155 -5.32 -10.82 -18.65
C VAL A 155 -6.23 -10.78 -17.44
N ALA A 156 -5.88 -9.95 -16.46
CA ALA A 156 -6.71 -9.56 -15.33
C ALA A 156 -7.16 -8.12 -15.50
N THR A 157 -8.48 -7.88 -15.51
CA THR A 157 -9.07 -6.55 -15.67
C THR A 157 -9.74 -6.14 -14.37
N ALA A 158 -9.28 -5.03 -13.79
CA ALA A 158 -9.91 -4.39 -12.65
C ALA A 158 -11.10 -3.54 -13.13
N ASP A 159 -12.27 -3.83 -12.59
CA ASP A 159 -13.46 -2.98 -12.71
C ASP A 159 -13.51 -2.09 -11.48
N ALA A 160 -13.15 -0.81 -11.66
CA ALA A 160 -13.13 0.17 -10.60
C ALA A 160 -14.53 0.53 -10.07
N ASP A 161 -15.61 0.35 -10.84
CA ASP A 161 -16.96 0.66 -10.37
C ASP A 161 -17.54 -0.51 -9.56
N ALA A 162 -17.32 -1.73 -10.02
CA ALA A 162 -17.77 -2.94 -9.32
C ALA A 162 -16.83 -3.39 -8.19
N LYS A 163 -15.63 -2.81 -8.10
CA LYS A 163 -14.53 -3.22 -7.20
C LYS A 163 -14.20 -4.71 -7.32
N THR A 164 -14.24 -5.21 -8.55
CA THR A 164 -13.93 -6.61 -8.88
C THR A 164 -12.80 -6.70 -9.89
N VAL A 165 -12.28 -7.90 -10.07
CA VAL A 165 -11.25 -8.25 -11.04
C VAL A 165 -11.71 -9.51 -11.77
N SER A 166 -11.82 -9.41 -13.09
CA SER A 166 -12.10 -10.56 -13.95
C SER A 166 -10.83 -11.06 -14.63
N PHE A 167 -10.68 -12.38 -14.72
CA PHE A 167 -9.63 -12.99 -15.54
C PHE A 167 -10.21 -13.42 -16.88
N ALA A 168 -9.52 -13.09 -17.96
CA ALA A 168 -9.89 -13.56 -19.30
C ALA A 168 -9.64 -15.07 -19.42
N ASP A 169 -10.45 -15.72 -20.25
CA ASP A 169 -10.20 -17.11 -20.63
C ASP A 169 -8.85 -17.22 -21.35
N ALA A 170 -8.09 -18.26 -21.03
CA ALA A 170 -6.78 -18.50 -21.63
C ALA A 170 -6.84 -19.61 -22.68
N ASP A 171 -6.33 -19.32 -23.87
CA ASP A 171 -6.09 -20.35 -24.88
C ASP A 171 -5.07 -21.37 -24.37
N SER A 172 -5.18 -22.62 -24.85
CA SER A 172 -4.25 -23.69 -24.47
C SER A 172 -2.78 -23.36 -24.78
N GLY A 173 -2.51 -22.52 -25.79
CA GLY A 173 -1.18 -22.03 -26.12
C GLY A 173 -0.57 -21.10 -25.06
N ASN A 174 -1.40 -20.53 -24.18
CA ASN A 174 -0.96 -19.68 -23.07
C ASN A 174 -0.72 -20.45 -21.77
N VAL A 175 -0.80 -21.79 -21.81
CA VAL A 175 -0.58 -22.67 -20.66
C VAL A 175 0.76 -23.37 -20.80
N PHE A 176 1.69 -23.04 -19.90
CA PHE A 176 2.94 -23.78 -19.74
C PHE A 176 2.69 -25.06 -18.96
N SER A 177 3.02 -26.21 -19.54
CA SER A 177 2.92 -27.52 -18.88
C SER A 177 4.29 -27.92 -18.33
N GLY A 178 4.35 -28.29 -17.05
CA GLY A 178 5.59 -28.70 -16.37
C GLY A 178 6.54 -27.55 -16.01
N SER A 179 6.15 -26.30 -16.22
CA SER A 179 6.96 -25.10 -15.93
C SER A 179 6.24 -24.14 -15.01
N THR A 180 7.00 -23.46 -14.15
CA THR A 180 6.51 -22.35 -13.33
C THR A 180 6.90 -21.01 -13.94
N VAL A 181 5.96 -20.08 -14.13
CA VAL A 181 6.27 -18.68 -14.45
C VAL A 181 6.73 -17.97 -13.18
N LYS A 182 8.00 -17.55 -13.15
CA LYS A 182 8.64 -16.91 -12.00
C LYS A 182 8.63 -15.40 -12.07
N ALA A 183 8.56 -14.82 -13.26
CA ALA A 183 8.44 -13.38 -13.48
C ALA A 183 7.71 -13.10 -14.79
N LEU A 184 7.01 -11.97 -14.83
CA LEU A 184 6.45 -11.36 -16.03
C LEU A 184 7.02 -9.95 -16.15
N THR A 185 7.36 -9.53 -17.36
CA THR A 185 7.85 -8.17 -17.61
C THR A 185 7.30 -7.68 -18.93
N THR A 186 6.68 -6.52 -18.91
CA THR A 186 6.17 -5.87 -20.11
C THR A 186 7.23 -4.95 -20.67
N LEU A 187 7.57 -5.16 -21.95
CA LEU A 187 8.61 -4.40 -22.65
C LEU A 187 7.99 -3.27 -23.46
N SER A 188 6.85 -3.48 -24.10
CA SER A 188 6.10 -2.44 -24.80
C SER A 188 4.61 -2.77 -24.78
N ASP A 189 3.79 -1.90 -25.38
CA ASP A 189 2.35 -2.13 -25.56
C ASP A 189 2.02 -3.34 -26.46
N SER A 190 3.03 -3.94 -27.09
CA SER A 190 2.88 -5.10 -27.98
C SER A 190 3.66 -6.34 -27.54
N LEU A 191 4.49 -6.21 -26.50
CA LEU A 191 5.43 -7.25 -26.12
C LEU A 191 5.65 -7.30 -24.61
N ALA A 192 5.49 -8.49 -24.05
CA ALA A 192 5.97 -8.87 -22.75
C ALA A 192 6.85 -10.12 -22.86
N ILE A 193 7.44 -10.50 -21.74
CA ILE A 193 8.25 -11.71 -21.61
C ILE A 193 7.89 -12.42 -20.30
N ALA A 194 7.93 -13.75 -20.35
CA ALA A 194 7.75 -14.62 -19.21
C ALA A 194 9.07 -15.33 -18.91
N LEU A 195 9.51 -15.22 -17.66
CA LEU A 195 10.60 -16.04 -17.13
C LEU A 195 9.99 -17.31 -16.55
N THR A 196 10.37 -18.46 -17.10
CA THR A 196 9.86 -19.76 -16.64
C THR A 196 10.99 -20.63 -16.11
N THR A 197 10.66 -21.48 -15.14
CA THR A 197 11.59 -22.48 -14.62
C THR A 197 11.02 -23.87 -14.76
N VAL A 198 11.87 -24.80 -15.19
CA VAL A 198 11.58 -26.24 -15.21
C VAL A 198 12.47 -26.91 -14.18
N THR A 199 11.86 -27.63 -13.25
CA THR A 199 12.60 -28.48 -12.31
C THR A 199 12.74 -29.86 -12.93
N ALA A 200 13.99 -30.33 -13.06
CA ALA A 200 14.28 -31.66 -13.58
C ALA A 200 13.76 -32.75 -12.64
N SER A 201 13.66 -33.98 -13.16
CA SER A 201 13.16 -35.13 -12.41
C SER A 201 14.00 -35.50 -11.19
N ASP A 202 15.25 -35.03 -11.11
CA ASP A 202 16.11 -35.20 -9.94
C ASP A 202 15.74 -34.27 -8.77
N GLY A 203 14.88 -33.27 -9.01
CA GLY A 203 14.46 -32.27 -8.03
C GLY A 203 15.53 -31.25 -7.66
N LEU A 204 16.72 -31.30 -8.29
CA LEU A 204 17.89 -30.49 -7.93
C LEU A 204 18.29 -29.53 -9.06
N SER A 205 18.14 -29.96 -10.32
CA SER A 205 18.43 -29.10 -11.46
C SER A 205 17.23 -28.25 -11.81
N ILE A 206 17.42 -26.93 -11.83
CA ILE A 206 16.43 -25.95 -12.28
C ILE A 206 16.99 -25.26 -13.51
N THR A 207 16.26 -25.34 -14.62
CA THR A 207 16.59 -24.62 -15.86
C THR A 207 15.66 -23.44 -16.02
N THR A 208 16.23 -22.28 -16.32
CA THR A 208 15.50 -21.02 -16.50
C THR A 208 15.41 -20.69 -17.99
N TYR A 209 14.20 -20.43 -18.46
CA TYR A 209 13.89 -20.06 -19.83
C TYR A 209 13.21 -18.71 -19.89
N VAL A 210 13.37 -18.01 -21.02
CA VAL A 210 12.61 -16.80 -21.34
C VAL A 210 11.73 -17.08 -22.55
N VAL A 211 10.48 -16.63 -22.47
CA VAL A 211 9.46 -16.84 -23.49
C VAL A 211 8.81 -15.50 -23.85
N PRO A 212 8.79 -15.08 -25.12
CA PRO A 212 8.05 -13.90 -25.53
C PRO A 212 6.53 -14.09 -25.36
N VAL A 213 5.85 -13.00 -25.02
CA VAL A 213 4.40 -12.92 -24.90
C VAL A 213 3.94 -11.74 -25.75
N LYS A 214 3.23 -12.01 -26.84
CA LYS A 214 2.66 -10.96 -27.68
C LYS A 214 1.44 -10.35 -27.00
N ILE A 215 1.30 -9.05 -27.13
CA ILE A 215 0.15 -8.28 -26.65
C ILE A 215 -0.55 -7.69 -27.87
N SER A 216 -1.84 -7.95 -28.00
CA SER A 216 -2.64 -7.45 -29.13
C SER A 216 -4.08 -7.28 -28.68
N ASP A 217 -4.66 -6.10 -28.93
CA ASP A 217 -6.08 -5.81 -28.69
C ASP A 217 -6.58 -6.18 -27.28
N GLY A 218 -5.75 -5.94 -26.26
CA GLY A 218 -6.12 -6.24 -24.88
C GLY A 218 -5.98 -7.72 -24.47
N ALA A 219 -5.45 -8.57 -25.34
CA ALA A 219 -5.19 -9.98 -25.10
C ALA A 219 -3.69 -10.31 -25.15
N VAL A 220 -3.33 -11.49 -24.64
CA VAL A 220 -1.95 -12.00 -24.62
C VAL A 220 -1.84 -13.34 -25.34
N SER A 221 -0.72 -13.55 -26.03
CA SER A 221 -0.39 -14.81 -26.70
C SER A 221 1.05 -15.22 -26.44
N VAL A 222 1.25 -16.31 -25.70
CA VAL A 222 2.58 -16.84 -25.37
C VAL A 222 3.19 -17.50 -26.61
N GLN A 223 4.42 -17.10 -26.96
CA GLN A 223 5.17 -17.64 -28.10
C GLN A 223 6.10 -18.77 -27.64
N GLN A 224 5.53 -19.91 -27.21
CA GLN A 224 6.30 -21.02 -26.64
C GLN A 224 7.34 -21.62 -27.62
N ASP A 225 7.12 -21.50 -28.93
CA ASP A 225 8.06 -21.89 -29.97
C ASP A 225 9.33 -21.03 -30.02
N GLN A 226 9.28 -19.83 -29.44
CA GLN A 226 10.41 -18.88 -29.33
C GLN A 226 11.08 -18.93 -27.95
N THR A 227 10.83 -19.99 -27.17
CA THR A 227 11.46 -20.19 -25.86
C THR A 227 12.96 -20.35 -26.00
N VAL A 228 13.74 -19.59 -25.23
CA VAL A 228 15.20 -19.69 -25.19
C VAL A 228 15.67 -19.98 -23.75
N GLU A 229 16.60 -20.92 -23.61
CA GLU A 229 17.28 -21.18 -22.33
C GLU A 229 18.16 -19.97 -21.97
N ALA A 230 17.92 -19.38 -20.80
CA ALA A 230 18.76 -18.32 -20.28
C ALA A 230 19.95 -18.88 -19.50
N PHE A 231 19.69 -19.83 -18.60
CA PHE A 231 20.73 -20.48 -17.81
C PHE A 231 20.21 -21.79 -17.17
N ASN A 232 21.13 -22.66 -16.76
CA ASN A 232 20.83 -23.96 -16.16
C ASN A 232 21.51 -24.17 -14.80
N THR A 233 20.84 -24.86 -13.88
CA THR A 233 21.29 -25.20 -12.52
C THR A 233 21.35 -24.02 -11.57
N SER A 234 20.45 -23.05 -11.78
CA SER A 234 20.20 -21.90 -10.91
C SER A 234 18.79 -21.37 -11.17
N SER A 235 18.19 -20.79 -10.15
CA SER A 235 16.87 -20.15 -10.24
C SER A 235 16.99 -18.66 -10.02
N THR A 236 16.25 -17.89 -10.81
CA THR A 236 16.05 -16.46 -10.58
C THR A 236 14.60 -16.08 -10.81
N THR A 237 14.19 -14.99 -10.18
CA THR A 237 12.90 -14.33 -10.39
C THR A 237 13.06 -12.85 -10.75
N PHE A 238 14.30 -12.38 -11.00
CA PHE A 238 14.62 -10.96 -11.14
C PHE A 238 14.81 -10.58 -12.60
N MET A 239 13.77 -9.99 -13.18
CA MET A 239 13.72 -9.57 -14.57
C MET A 239 13.06 -8.20 -14.67
N THR A 240 13.57 -7.34 -15.56
CA THR A 240 13.01 -5.99 -15.77
C THR A 240 13.14 -5.56 -17.23
N ARG A 241 12.39 -4.52 -17.58
CA ARG A 241 12.46 -3.84 -18.88
C ARG A 241 13.70 -2.96 -18.97
N VAL A 242 14.42 -3.05 -20.08
CA VAL A 242 15.50 -2.12 -20.46
C VAL A 242 15.05 -1.18 -21.57
N SER A 243 14.33 -1.69 -22.55
CA SER A 243 13.76 -0.94 -23.68
C SER A 243 12.48 -1.62 -24.18
N ASP A 244 11.90 -1.14 -25.29
CA ASP A 244 10.71 -1.74 -25.91
C ASP A 244 10.90 -3.19 -26.37
N THR A 245 12.16 -3.59 -26.57
CA THR A 245 12.55 -4.91 -27.11
C THR A 245 13.58 -5.62 -26.24
N SER A 246 14.09 -4.99 -25.19
CA SER A 246 15.19 -5.53 -24.39
C SER A 246 14.86 -5.58 -22.91
N PHE A 247 15.42 -6.56 -22.23
CA PHE A 247 15.19 -6.83 -20.81
C PHE A 247 16.49 -7.23 -20.12
N ALA A 248 16.58 -7.01 -18.82
CA ALA A 248 17.70 -7.48 -18.01
C ALA A 248 17.23 -8.62 -17.10
N LEU A 249 18.09 -9.61 -16.97
CA LEU A 249 17.91 -10.76 -16.09
C LEU A 249 19.14 -10.86 -15.19
N VAL A 250 18.91 -11.03 -13.89
CA VAL A 250 19.98 -11.32 -12.92
C VAL A 250 19.86 -12.77 -12.50
N TYR A 251 20.96 -13.51 -12.42
CA TYR A 251 20.96 -14.91 -12.01
C TYR A 251 22.22 -15.29 -11.27
N TYR A 252 22.18 -16.36 -10.49
CA TYR A 252 23.37 -16.98 -9.92
C TYR A 252 23.95 -17.99 -10.90
N GLU A 253 25.27 -18.10 -10.95
CA GLU A 253 25.95 -19.24 -11.57
C GLU A 253 25.51 -20.56 -10.93
N SER A 254 25.88 -21.68 -11.57
CA SER A 254 25.54 -23.01 -11.08
C SER A 254 26.02 -23.20 -9.64
N TYR A 255 25.11 -23.61 -8.75
CA TYR A 255 25.43 -23.94 -7.36
C TYR A 255 26.36 -25.16 -7.22
N LEU A 256 26.67 -25.84 -8.33
CA LEU A 256 27.67 -26.92 -8.39
C LEU A 256 29.11 -26.39 -8.49
N VAL A 257 29.29 -25.09 -8.68
CA VAL A 257 30.59 -24.41 -8.73
C VAL A 257 30.85 -23.72 -7.39
N SER A 258 32.10 -23.72 -6.94
CA SER A 258 32.51 -23.05 -5.70
C SER A 258 33.87 -22.35 -5.88
N PRO A 259 33.96 -21.03 -5.67
CA PRO A 259 32.83 -20.13 -5.44
C PRO A 259 31.95 -19.98 -6.68
N TYR A 260 30.69 -19.57 -6.50
CA TYR A 260 29.80 -19.19 -7.60
C TYR A 260 29.46 -17.71 -7.49
N TYR A 261 29.15 -17.07 -8.62
CA TYR A 261 28.89 -15.64 -8.67
C TYR A 261 27.46 -15.33 -9.12
N GLN A 262 27.06 -14.07 -8.94
CA GLN A 262 25.88 -13.48 -9.54
C GLN A 262 26.28 -12.80 -10.84
N ARG A 263 25.39 -12.87 -11.82
CA ARG A 263 25.59 -12.35 -13.16
C ARG A 263 24.36 -11.59 -13.62
N VAL A 264 24.58 -10.55 -14.40
CA VAL A 264 23.55 -9.83 -15.14
C VAL A 264 23.72 -10.08 -16.63
N ILE A 265 22.62 -10.25 -17.34
CA ILE A 265 22.58 -10.45 -18.78
C ILE A 265 21.43 -9.63 -19.37
N VAL A 266 21.61 -9.10 -20.58
CA VAL A 266 20.55 -8.40 -21.31
C VAL A 266 20.09 -9.27 -22.46
N GLY A 267 18.78 -9.56 -22.50
CA GLY A 267 18.14 -10.19 -23.63
C GLY A 267 17.52 -9.15 -24.56
N THR A 268 17.51 -9.42 -25.86
CA THR A 268 16.81 -8.63 -26.88
C THR A 268 15.91 -9.54 -27.70
N VAL A 269 14.66 -9.14 -27.84
CA VAL A 269 13.64 -9.81 -28.64
C VAL A 269 13.59 -9.14 -30.01
N ALA A 270 13.82 -9.89 -31.08
CA ALA A 270 13.68 -9.41 -32.45
C ALA A 270 12.20 -9.39 -32.88
N ASP A 271 11.90 -8.75 -34.01
CA ASP A 271 10.53 -8.64 -34.55
C ASP A 271 9.88 -10.00 -34.83
N ASP A 272 10.67 -11.03 -35.12
CA ASP A 272 10.19 -12.40 -35.32
C ASP A 272 9.92 -13.17 -34.01
N GLY A 273 10.23 -12.55 -32.86
CA GLY A 273 10.11 -13.12 -31.53
C GLY A 273 11.36 -13.85 -31.05
N SER A 274 12.40 -14.00 -31.87
CA SER A 274 13.64 -14.65 -31.45
C SER A 274 14.37 -13.84 -30.37
N ILE A 275 14.93 -14.54 -29.37
CA ILE A 275 15.67 -13.92 -28.27
C ILE A 275 17.17 -14.13 -28.48
N SER A 276 17.94 -13.06 -28.36
CA SER A 276 19.40 -13.08 -28.27
C SER A 276 19.85 -12.50 -26.94
N PHE A 277 20.96 -12.99 -26.40
CA PHE A 277 21.53 -12.53 -25.14
C PHE A 277 22.89 -11.87 -25.34
N SER A 278 23.17 -10.85 -24.52
CA SER A 278 24.50 -10.26 -24.37
C SER A 278 25.48 -11.22 -23.72
N ASP A 279 26.76 -10.87 -23.71
CA ASP A 279 27.68 -11.46 -22.75
C ASP A 279 27.20 -11.14 -21.33
N SER A 280 27.23 -12.14 -20.44
CA SER A 280 26.90 -11.95 -19.03
C SER A 280 28.03 -11.22 -18.30
N LEU A 281 27.70 -10.33 -17.38
CA LEU A 281 28.65 -9.61 -16.54
C LEU A 281 28.53 -10.04 -15.08
N GLU A 282 29.66 -10.43 -14.49
CA GLU A 282 29.80 -10.72 -13.06
C GLU A 282 29.81 -9.41 -12.24
N PHE A 283 29.23 -9.43 -11.05
CA PHE A 283 29.28 -8.31 -10.11
C PHE A 283 29.23 -8.80 -8.66
N GLY A 284 29.51 -7.93 -7.69
CA GLY A 284 29.44 -8.24 -6.26
C GLY A 284 30.43 -9.30 -5.77
N ASN A 285 30.18 -9.84 -4.57
CA ASN A 285 31.09 -10.79 -3.93
C ASN A 285 30.85 -12.24 -4.38
N ALA A 286 31.92 -13.03 -4.39
CA ALA A 286 31.86 -14.47 -4.62
C ALA A 286 31.04 -15.17 -3.52
N ASN A 287 30.13 -16.07 -3.89
CA ASN A 287 29.37 -16.85 -2.92
C ASN A 287 30.17 -18.07 -2.45
N GLY A 288 30.18 -18.27 -1.14
CA GLY A 288 30.87 -19.39 -0.47
C GLY A 288 30.90 -19.19 1.04
N VAL A 289 31.84 -18.37 1.52
CA VAL A 289 31.93 -17.98 2.95
C VAL A 289 30.94 -16.86 3.29
N THR A 290 30.49 -16.12 2.30
CA THR A 290 29.40 -15.14 2.38
C THR A 290 28.39 -15.42 1.26
N PHE A 291 27.18 -14.91 1.39
CA PHE A 291 26.15 -15.04 0.36
C PHE A 291 25.75 -13.65 -0.13
N THR A 292 26.03 -13.36 -1.40
CA THR A 292 25.52 -12.17 -2.06
C THR A 292 24.06 -12.38 -2.44
N GLN A 293 23.23 -11.49 -1.93
CA GLN A 293 21.82 -11.42 -2.28
C GLN A 293 21.62 -10.30 -3.29
N VAL A 294 20.73 -10.53 -4.24
CA VAL A 294 20.43 -9.59 -5.34
C VAL A 294 18.95 -9.23 -5.32
N GLY A 295 18.59 -8.14 -5.98
CA GLY A 295 17.20 -7.75 -6.19
C GLY A 295 16.84 -7.51 -7.65
N THR A 296 15.62 -7.01 -7.86
CA THR A 296 15.09 -6.71 -9.19
C THR A 296 15.98 -5.65 -9.87
N PRO A 297 16.53 -5.92 -11.08
CA PRO A 297 17.27 -4.91 -11.83
C PRO A 297 16.34 -3.77 -12.26
N GLN A 298 16.90 -2.59 -12.56
CA GLN A 298 16.17 -1.47 -13.18
C GLN A 298 16.98 -0.84 -14.30
N SER A 299 16.28 -0.35 -15.32
CA SER A 299 16.90 0.56 -16.29
C SER A 299 16.74 2.00 -15.85
N VAL A 300 17.87 2.68 -15.70
CA VAL A 300 17.93 4.13 -15.50
C VAL A 300 18.37 4.79 -16.80
N PHE A 301 18.02 6.06 -16.99
CA PHE A 301 18.15 6.83 -18.21
C PHE A 301 17.29 6.32 -19.37
N ASN A 302 16.93 7.21 -20.30
CA ASN A 302 16.19 6.83 -21.51
C ASN A 302 17.05 6.13 -22.58
N THR A 303 18.33 5.92 -22.32
CA THR A 303 19.29 5.46 -23.33
C THR A 303 19.17 3.98 -23.70
N SER A 304 18.17 3.24 -23.18
CA SER A 304 17.87 1.84 -23.53
C SER A 304 19.05 0.87 -23.39
N ASN A 305 20.08 1.24 -22.64
CA ASN A 305 21.35 0.52 -22.61
C ASN A 305 21.96 0.41 -21.20
N THR A 306 21.27 0.86 -20.17
CA THR A 306 21.79 0.94 -18.81
C THR A 306 20.97 0.06 -17.89
N VAL A 307 21.65 -0.68 -17.03
CA VAL A 307 21.04 -1.61 -16.06
C VAL A 307 21.70 -1.39 -14.72
N THR A 308 20.89 -1.20 -13.69
CA THR A 308 21.32 -1.13 -12.29
C THR A 308 20.73 -2.28 -11.50
N VAL A 309 21.55 -2.95 -10.69
CA VAL A 309 21.18 -4.10 -9.87
C VAL A 309 21.45 -3.80 -8.40
N PRO A 310 20.44 -3.84 -7.52
CA PRO A 310 20.66 -3.79 -6.09
C PRO A 310 21.20 -5.12 -5.58
N TRP A 311 22.22 -5.06 -4.72
CA TRP A 311 22.81 -6.25 -4.10
C TRP A 311 23.38 -5.93 -2.73
N TYR A 312 23.53 -6.96 -1.90
CA TYR A 312 24.19 -6.86 -0.59
C TYR A 312 24.78 -8.21 -0.19
N VAL A 313 25.49 -8.26 0.94
CA VAL A 313 26.14 -9.48 1.44
C VAL A 313 25.53 -9.90 2.77
N GLN A 314 25.16 -11.17 2.86
CA GLN A 314 24.83 -11.84 4.12
C GLN A 314 26.01 -12.67 4.62
N PRO A 315 26.29 -12.67 5.94
CA PRO A 315 27.25 -13.59 6.53
C PRO A 315 26.76 -15.04 6.40
N SER A 316 27.68 -15.98 6.12
CA SER A 316 27.33 -17.41 6.16
C SER A 316 27.10 -17.86 7.59
N THR A 317 25.88 -18.29 7.90
CA THR A 317 25.50 -18.81 9.22
C THR A 317 25.85 -20.29 9.42
N THR A 318 26.60 -20.91 8.49
CA THR A 318 26.80 -22.38 8.45
C THR A 318 27.82 -22.95 9.45
N SER A 319 28.33 -22.16 10.38
CA SER A 319 29.23 -22.66 11.43
C SER A 319 28.89 -22.00 12.76
N SER A 320 28.31 -22.78 13.67
CA SER A 320 28.07 -22.41 15.07
C SER A 320 29.36 -22.16 15.88
N ASN A 321 30.52 -22.09 15.22
CA ASN A 321 31.83 -21.91 15.83
C ASN A 321 32.72 -20.90 15.09
N ASP A 322 32.26 -20.24 14.03
CA ASP A 322 33.09 -19.22 13.36
C ASP A 322 32.95 -17.88 14.06
N THR A 323 33.75 -17.70 15.11
CA THR A 323 33.99 -16.40 15.75
C THR A 323 34.88 -15.49 14.90
N THR A 324 35.26 -15.91 13.69
CA THR A 324 35.80 -14.98 12.70
C THR A 324 34.66 -14.22 12.05
N SER A 325 34.21 -13.18 12.75
CA SER A 325 33.68 -11.95 12.15
C SER A 325 34.69 -11.52 11.08
N SER A 326 34.60 -12.10 9.87
CA SER A 326 35.42 -11.66 8.76
C SER A 326 35.02 -10.20 8.53
N SER A 327 36.01 -9.32 8.59
CA SER A 327 35.92 -7.88 8.42
C SER A 327 35.52 -7.47 6.99
N VAL A 328 34.63 -8.25 6.36
CA VAL A 328 34.20 -8.18 4.96
C VAL A 328 32.66 -8.02 4.88
N GLY A 329 31.95 -8.00 6.02
CA GLY A 329 30.50 -8.23 6.11
C GLY A 329 29.60 -7.03 6.42
N ASP A 330 29.96 -5.80 6.06
CA ASP A 330 29.07 -4.63 6.16
C ASP A 330 29.25 -3.70 4.95
N VAL A 331 29.05 -4.23 3.73
CA VAL A 331 28.98 -3.36 2.53
C VAL A 331 27.68 -2.55 2.50
N GLY A 332 26.67 -2.94 3.29
CA GLY A 332 25.33 -2.37 3.25
C GLY A 332 24.61 -2.70 1.94
N LEU A 333 23.79 -1.77 1.45
CA LEU A 333 23.07 -1.91 0.18
C LEU A 333 23.86 -1.29 -0.97
N CYS A 334 24.31 -2.10 -1.92
CA CYS A 334 25.04 -1.67 -3.10
C CYS A 334 24.16 -1.58 -4.34
N LEU A 335 24.48 -0.63 -5.23
CA LEU A 335 23.90 -0.49 -6.56
C LEU A 335 25.00 -0.63 -7.61
N PHE A 336 25.03 -1.79 -8.24
CA PHE A 336 25.90 -2.07 -9.38
C PHE A 336 25.24 -1.55 -10.66
N THR A 337 25.91 -0.70 -11.42
CA THR A 337 25.39 -0.17 -12.70
C THR A 337 26.32 -0.55 -13.85
N ALA A 338 25.72 -1.04 -14.92
CA ALA A 338 26.42 -1.39 -16.16
C ALA A 338 25.73 -0.75 -17.37
N SER A 339 26.52 -0.59 -18.43
CA SER A 339 26.04 -0.15 -19.74
C SER A 339 26.29 -1.24 -20.79
N LEU A 340 25.35 -1.37 -21.73
CA LEU A 340 25.38 -2.28 -22.85
C LEU A 340 25.88 -1.54 -24.10
N ALA A 341 26.91 -2.08 -24.73
CA ALA A 341 27.37 -1.66 -26.05
C ALA A 341 27.78 -2.90 -26.85
N ASP A 342 27.29 -3.04 -28.09
CA ASP A 342 27.63 -4.15 -28.99
C ASP A 342 27.50 -5.55 -28.34
N SER A 343 26.40 -5.79 -27.61
CA SER A 343 26.14 -7.02 -26.85
C SER A 343 27.11 -7.30 -25.70
N THR A 344 27.95 -6.33 -25.31
CA THR A 344 28.87 -6.42 -24.18
C THR A 344 28.37 -5.51 -23.05
N LEU A 345 28.21 -6.08 -21.86
CA LEU A 345 27.96 -5.30 -20.65
C LEU A 345 29.28 -4.86 -20.02
N THR A 346 29.38 -3.58 -19.66
CA THR A 346 30.54 -3.02 -18.96
C THR A 346 30.07 -2.25 -17.73
N GLU A 347 30.66 -2.56 -16.58
CA GLU A 347 30.43 -1.82 -15.33
C GLU A 347 30.79 -0.35 -15.53
N THR A 348 29.88 0.54 -15.11
CA THR A 348 30.11 1.99 -15.14
C THR A 348 30.36 2.54 -13.75
N VAL A 349 29.60 2.08 -12.76
CA VAL A 349 29.70 2.56 -11.38
C VAL A 349 29.08 1.56 -10.40
N GLU A 350 29.67 1.48 -9.21
CA GLU A 350 29.08 0.83 -8.05
C GLU A 350 29.13 1.77 -6.84
N VAL A 351 28.02 1.91 -6.12
CA VAL A 351 27.92 2.72 -4.90
C VAL A 351 27.14 1.94 -3.85
N CYS A 352 27.64 1.95 -2.61
CA CYS A 352 26.98 1.30 -1.48
C CYS A 352 26.58 2.28 -0.38
N ASP A 353 25.41 2.06 0.21
CA ASP A 353 24.94 2.70 1.43
C ASP A 353 25.15 1.76 2.61
N THR A 354 26.17 2.06 3.41
CA THR A 354 26.53 1.29 4.61
C THR A 354 25.67 1.63 5.83
N THR A 355 24.73 2.58 5.72
CA THR A 355 23.82 2.95 6.82
C THR A 355 22.63 2.01 6.95
N VAL A 356 22.40 1.17 5.94
CA VAL A 356 21.33 0.18 5.89
C VAL A 356 21.91 -1.22 5.78
N SER A 357 21.18 -2.22 6.28
CA SER A 357 21.61 -3.61 6.23
C SER A 357 20.43 -4.51 5.82
N PRO A 358 20.21 -4.65 4.50
CA PRO A 358 19.09 -5.41 3.97
C PRO A 358 19.09 -6.88 4.43
N ASN A 359 17.92 -7.47 4.46
CA ASN A 359 17.68 -8.89 4.69
C ASN A 359 16.59 -9.38 3.73
N TYR A 360 16.75 -10.61 3.24
CA TYR A 360 15.98 -11.20 2.15
C TYR A 360 16.12 -10.44 0.81
N TYR A 361 15.23 -10.69 -0.14
CA TYR A 361 15.32 -10.11 -1.48
C TYR A 361 14.83 -8.66 -1.52
N ILE A 362 15.41 -7.89 -2.45
CA ILE A 362 15.09 -6.48 -2.67
C ILE A 362 14.24 -6.38 -3.94
N ASP A 363 13.14 -5.64 -3.88
CA ASP A 363 12.44 -5.22 -5.08
C ASP A 363 12.73 -3.75 -5.38
N SER A 364 12.51 -3.38 -6.63
CA SER A 364 12.78 -2.05 -7.12
C SER A 364 11.72 -1.63 -8.15
N ALA A 365 11.49 -0.32 -8.24
CA ALA A 365 10.63 0.25 -9.26
C ALA A 365 11.22 1.54 -9.81
N LYS A 366 11.19 1.70 -11.13
CA LYS A 366 11.56 2.95 -11.79
C LYS A 366 10.49 4.01 -11.57
N ILE A 367 10.82 5.09 -10.88
CA ILE A 367 9.95 6.27 -10.69
C ILE A 367 10.06 7.20 -11.90
N SER A 368 11.29 7.45 -12.34
CA SER A 368 11.58 8.31 -13.48
C SER A 368 12.84 7.85 -14.21
N GLU A 369 13.30 8.60 -15.19
CA GLU A 369 14.55 8.32 -15.89
C GLU A 369 15.76 8.30 -14.95
N THR A 370 15.72 9.03 -13.84
CA THR A 370 16.86 9.18 -12.94
C THR A 370 16.56 8.73 -11.52
N VAL A 371 15.35 8.22 -11.24
CA VAL A 371 14.94 7.87 -9.89
C VAL A 371 14.38 6.46 -9.85
N ILE A 372 14.85 5.67 -8.88
CA ILE A 372 14.27 4.38 -8.54
C ILE A 372 13.87 4.35 -7.06
N ALA A 373 12.82 3.61 -6.76
CA ALA A 373 12.50 3.18 -5.41
C ALA A 373 13.07 1.77 -5.17
N LEU A 374 13.56 1.52 -3.97
CA LEU A 374 13.98 0.21 -3.48
C LEU A 374 13.15 -0.15 -2.26
N SER A 375 12.61 -1.36 -2.17
CA SER A 375 11.95 -1.89 -0.98
C SER A 375 12.65 -3.13 -0.46
N TYR A 376 12.95 -3.15 0.84
CA TYR A 376 13.68 -4.23 1.49
C TYR A 376 13.43 -4.23 3.00
N PHE A 377 13.60 -5.38 3.64
CA PHE A 377 13.62 -5.45 5.11
C PHE A 377 15.02 -5.09 5.60
N ASP A 378 15.11 -4.24 6.62
CA ASP A 378 16.38 -3.68 7.08
C ASP A 378 16.67 -4.08 8.54
N THR A 379 17.72 -4.89 8.72
CA THR A 379 18.15 -5.38 10.04
C THR A 379 18.67 -4.25 10.94
N ALA A 380 19.20 -3.16 10.36
CA ALA A 380 19.60 -1.97 11.13
C ALA A 380 18.38 -1.30 11.81
N ASN A 381 17.17 -1.56 11.30
CA ASN A 381 15.91 -1.05 11.80
C ASN A 381 15.01 -2.17 12.38
N ASN A 382 15.60 -3.23 12.96
CA ASN A 382 14.89 -4.38 13.54
C ASN A 382 13.98 -5.11 12.53
N ASP A 383 14.53 -5.37 11.33
CA ASP A 383 13.84 -6.02 10.21
C ASP A 383 12.56 -5.27 9.76
N ALA A 384 12.48 -3.96 10.03
CA ALA A 384 11.42 -3.12 9.48
C ALA A 384 11.55 -3.04 7.95
N LEU A 385 10.41 -2.99 7.27
CA LEU A 385 10.36 -2.65 5.85
C LEU A 385 10.82 -1.20 5.66
N THR A 386 11.83 -1.03 4.83
CA THR A 386 12.40 0.26 4.46
C THR A 386 12.22 0.49 2.96
N ILE A 387 11.82 1.72 2.61
CA ILE A 387 11.73 2.18 1.23
C ILE A 387 12.77 3.27 1.04
N SER A 388 13.70 3.08 0.11
CA SER A 388 14.71 4.09 -0.24
C SER A 388 14.45 4.66 -1.62
N LEU A 389 14.62 5.98 -1.76
CA LEU A 389 14.67 6.64 -3.06
C LEU A 389 16.12 6.92 -3.45
N VAL A 390 16.48 6.53 -4.66
CA VAL A 390 17.82 6.70 -5.21
C VAL A 390 17.74 7.53 -6.47
N GLU A 391 18.54 8.59 -6.52
CA GLU A 391 18.66 9.49 -7.67
C GLU A 391 20.00 9.25 -8.39
N PHE A 392 19.97 9.21 -9.71
CA PHE A 392 21.12 9.03 -10.57
C PHE A 392 21.51 10.36 -11.21
N SER A 393 22.78 10.72 -11.07
CA SER A 393 23.33 11.91 -11.73
C SER A 393 23.28 11.76 -13.24
N THR A 394 22.63 12.70 -13.94
CA THR A 394 22.62 12.76 -15.41
C THR A 394 23.99 13.09 -16.02
N ILE A 395 24.95 13.52 -15.19
CA ILE A 395 26.31 13.89 -15.62
C ILE A 395 27.28 12.72 -15.43
N THR A 396 27.27 12.09 -14.25
CA THR A 396 28.25 11.06 -13.88
C THR A 396 27.68 9.65 -13.96
N GLY A 397 26.37 9.48 -14.09
CA GLY A 397 25.70 8.19 -14.00
C GLY A 397 25.62 7.62 -12.58
N SER A 398 26.27 8.26 -11.59
CA SER A 398 26.43 7.72 -10.24
C SER A 398 25.11 7.81 -9.45
N PRO A 399 24.67 6.71 -8.80
CA PRO A 399 23.54 6.74 -7.89
C PRO A 399 23.87 7.45 -6.57
N THR A 400 22.86 8.08 -5.99
CA THR A 400 22.91 8.70 -4.65
C THR A 400 21.64 8.33 -3.90
N PHE A 401 21.77 7.70 -2.74
CA PHE A 401 20.66 7.44 -1.83
C PHE A 401 20.19 8.77 -1.22
N ARG A 402 18.93 9.15 -1.48
CA ARG A 402 18.40 10.48 -1.15
C ARG A 402 17.62 10.49 0.15
N SER A 403 16.69 9.55 0.26
CA SER A 403 15.80 9.43 1.40
C SER A 403 15.48 7.98 1.66
N SER A 404 15.11 7.69 2.90
CA SER A 404 14.53 6.42 3.29
C SER A 404 13.33 6.68 4.19
N TYR A 405 12.33 5.81 4.06
CA TYR A 405 11.17 5.76 4.92
C TYR A 405 11.11 4.38 5.57
N VAL A 406 11.20 4.35 6.90
CA VAL A 406 11.15 3.13 7.71
C VAL A 406 9.72 2.91 8.20
N LEU A 407 9.13 1.80 7.81
CA LEU A 407 7.77 1.44 8.17
C LEU A 407 7.71 0.80 9.55
N LYS A 408 7.41 1.60 10.58
CA LYS A 408 7.41 1.15 11.98
C LYS A 408 6.38 0.05 12.26
N GLU A 409 5.25 0.06 11.56
CA GLU A 409 4.19 -0.94 11.67
C GLU A 409 4.57 -2.32 11.11
N SER A 410 5.77 -2.45 10.57
CA SER A 410 6.33 -3.72 10.06
C SER A 410 7.49 -4.28 10.90
N VAL A 411 7.90 -3.57 11.96
CA VAL A 411 9.02 -3.98 12.83
C VAL A 411 8.75 -5.37 13.42
N GLY A 412 9.69 -6.29 13.21
CA GLY A 412 9.63 -7.64 13.76
C GLY A 412 10.44 -8.64 12.95
N GLN A 413 10.83 -9.74 13.60
CA GLN A 413 11.55 -10.80 12.91
C GLN A 413 10.64 -11.60 11.98
N ILE A 414 11.18 -11.98 10.83
CA ILE A 414 10.55 -12.91 9.90
C ILE A 414 10.91 -14.33 10.35
N ASP A 415 10.23 -14.82 11.38
CA ASP A 415 10.39 -16.18 11.94
C ASP A 415 9.42 -17.19 11.30
N PHE A 416 9.08 -16.98 10.03
CA PHE A 416 8.03 -17.72 9.35
C PHE A 416 8.57 -19.00 8.72
N GLY A 417 9.09 -19.89 9.55
CA GLY A 417 9.45 -21.26 9.21
C GLY A 417 10.88 -21.45 8.68
N SER A 418 11.59 -22.37 9.34
CA SER A 418 12.93 -22.87 9.01
C SER A 418 13.02 -23.69 7.71
N ALA A 419 12.06 -23.53 6.79
CA ALA A 419 12.08 -24.20 5.51
C ALA A 419 13.17 -23.55 4.64
N SER A 420 14.24 -24.30 4.39
CA SER A 420 15.31 -23.90 3.47
C SER A 420 14.72 -23.35 2.17
N GLY A 421 14.96 -22.07 1.87
CA GLY A 421 14.63 -21.47 0.56
C GLY A 421 13.43 -20.50 0.51
N PHE A 422 12.76 -20.17 1.62
CA PHE A 422 11.75 -19.10 1.62
C PHE A 422 12.38 -17.72 1.87
N TYR A 423 12.40 -16.88 0.84
CA TYR A 423 12.91 -15.51 0.90
C TYR A 423 11.79 -14.53 0.56
N PRO A 424 11.14 -13.90 1.56
CA PRO A 424 10.13 -12.89 1.29
C PRO A 424 10.73 -11.71 0.53
N THR A 425 9.98 -11.19 -0.43
CA THR A 425 10.34 -9.99 -1.20
C THR A 425 9.22 -8.97 -1.01
N PRO A 426 9.47 -7.82 -0.37
CA PRO A 426 8.52 -6.73 -0.43
C PRO A 426 8.50 -6.17 -1.85
N ILE A 427 7.32 -5.90 -2.39
CA ILE A 427 7.10 -5.51 -3.78
C ILE A 427 6.70 -4.05 -3.83
N VAL A 428 7.41 -3.24 -4.61
CA VAL A 428 7.12 -1.81 -4.80
C VAL A 428 6.66 -1.54 -6.23
N ARG A 429 5.57 -0.77 -6.39
CA ARG A 429 5.05 -0.34 -7.69
C ARG A 429 4.73 1.13 -7.67
N VAL A 430 5.03 1.81 -8.77
CA VAL A 430 4.65 3.21 -8.97
C VAL A 430 3.17 3.26 -9.31
N LEU A 431 2.45 4.16 -8.63
CA LEU A 431 1.08 4.50 -8.92
C LEU A 431 1.03 5.91 -9.53
N ALA A 432 -0.10 6.25 -10.14
CA ALA A 432 -0.36 7.62 -10.57
C ALA A 432 -0.31 8.63 -9.40
N ASN A 433 -0.02 9.88 -9.75
CA ASN A 433 0.05 11.05 -8.85
C ASN A 433 1.16 10.94 -7.80
N ASP A 434 2.37 10.58 -8.22
CA ASP A 434 3.58 10.52 -7.38
C ASP A 434 3.42 9.63 -6.13
N ARG A 435 2.83 8.45 -6.32
CA ARG A 435 2.58 7.47 -5.24
C ARG A 435 3.28 6.15 -5.49
N LEU A 436 3.48 5.41 -4.41
CA LEU A 436 4.03 4.06 -4.39
C LEU A 436 3.08 3.13 -3.63
N ALA A 437 2.74 1.99 -4.22
CA ALA A 437 2.18 0.85 -3.51
C ALA A 437 3.31 -0.07 -3.07
N VAL A 438 3.30 -0.47 -1.80
CA VAL A 438 4.28 -1.42 -1.25
C VAL A 438 3.54 -2.59 -0.64
N GLY A 439 3.59 -3.76 -1.31
CA GLY A 439 3.00 -5.01 -0.84
C GLY A 439 4.05 -5.89 -0.17
N PHE A 440 3.75 -6.47 0.98
CA PHE A 440 4.73 -7.23 1.75
C PHE A 440 4.06 -8.21 2.72
N LEU A 441 4.84 -9.18 3.20
CA LEU A 441 4.44 -10.05 4.30
C LEU A 441 4.85 -9.38 5.62
N ASN A 442 3.87 -8.94 6.42
CA ASN A 442 4.13 -8.06 7.56
C ASN A 442 4.67 -8.85 8.78
N PRO A 443 5.94 -8.66 9.19
CA PRO A 443 6.52 -9.37 10.34
C PRO A 443 5.80 -9.06 11.66
N ALA A 444 5.44 -7.80 11.89
CA ALA A 444 4.71 -7.35 13.09
C ALA A 444 3.31 -7.96 13.23
N ASN A 445 2.77 -8.53 12.15
CA ASN A 445 1.45 -9.15 12.10
C ASN A 445 1.54 -10.61 11.63
N SER A 446 2.55 -11.33 12.14
CA SER A 446 2.73 -12.76 11.90
C SER A 446 2.79 -13.15 10.42
N GLY A 447 3.41 -12.29 9.60
CA GLY A 447 3.63 -12.53 8.16
C GLY A 447 2.40 -12.30 7.29
N LYS A 448 1.36 -11.68 7.83
CA LYS A 448 0.12 -11.40 7.09
C LYS A 448 0.40 -10.51 5.87
N PRO A 449 -0.01 -10.92 4.64
CA PRO A 449 0.03 -10.08 3.45
C PRO A 449 -0.62 -8.74 3.73
N SER A 450 0.13 -7.67 3.48
CA SER A 450 -0.25 -6.31 3.77
C SER A 450 0.22 -5.39 2.65
N ILE A 451 -0.41 -4.23 2.56
CA ILE A 451 -0.06 -3.17 1.62
C ILE A 451 -0.05 -1.82 2.32
N LYS A 452 0.84 -0.93 1.88
CA LYS A 452 0.84 0.49 2.25
C LYS A 452 0.98 1.36 1.00
N VAL A 453 0.34 2.51 1.01
CA VAL A 453 0.52 3.55 0.01
C VAL A 453 1.33 4.69 0.60
N LEU A 454 2.38 5.08 -0.11
CA LEU A 454 3.22 6.24 0.19
C LEU A 454 3.08 7.26 -0.95
N SER A 455 3.30 8.53 -0.64
CA SER A 455 3.55 9.58 -1.63
C SER A 455 5.01 9.99 -1.61
N TYR A 456 5.49 10.46 -2.75
CA TYR A 456 6.79 11.12 -2.84
C TYR A 456 6.64 12.51 -3.44
N SER A 457 7.45 13.44 -2.95
CA SER A 457 7.52 14.81 -3.46
C SER A 457 8.65 14.98 -4.48
N SER A 458 8.68 16.12 -5.16
CA SER A 458 9.71 16.46 -6.15
C SER A 458 11.13 16.52 -5.58
N ASP A 459 11.28 16.78 -4.27
CA ASP A 459 12.56 16.72 -3.56
C ASP A 459 12.89 15.31 -3.01
N LEU A 460 12.09 14.31 -3.43
CA LEU A 460 12.25 12.90 -3.10
C LEU A 460 12.09 12.62 -1.60
N THR A 461 11.22 13.34 -0.91
CA THR A 461 10.79 12.96 0.44
C THR A 461 9.59 12.02 0.37
N LEU A 462 9.54 11.02 1.26
CA LEU A 462 8.45 10.06 1.34
C LEU A 462 7.51 10.41 2.50
N SER A 463 6.20 10.37 2.24
CA SER A 463 5.15 10.58 3.23
C SER A 463 4.09 9.48 3.19
N GLU A 464 3.35 9.34 4.29
CA GLU A 464 2.28 8.35 4.40
C GLU A 464 0.99 8.86 3.75
N GLU A 465 0.45 8.07 2.83
CA GLU A 465 -0.90 8.27 2.26
C GLU A 465 -1.92 7.35 2.94
N SER A 466 -1.50 6.15 3.34
CA SER A 466 -2.37 5.19 4.00
C SER A 466 -1.71 4.55 5.22
N PRO A 467 -2.48 4.07 6.21
CA PRO A 467 -1.95 3.07 7.14
C PRO A 467 -1.63 1.75 6.42
N VAL A 468 -0.93 0.84 7.09
CA VAL A 468 -0.78 -0.55 6.63
C VAL A 468 -2.12 -1.27 6.70
N LEU A 469 -2.62 -1.75 5.56
CA LEU A 469 -3.84 -2.55 5.49
C LEU A 469 -3.49 -4.02 5.24
N PRO A 470 -4.04 -4.96 6.03
CA PRO A 470 -3.96 -6.38 5.68
C PRO A 470 -4.80 -6.66 4.44
N VAL A 471 -4.31 -7.55 3.58
CA VAL A 471 -5.04 -8.01 2.40
C VAL A 471 -5.39 -9.49 2.48
N ALA A 472 -5.15 -10.12 3.62
CA ALA A 472 -5.55 -11.49 3.92
C ALA A 472 -6.71 -11.53 4.93
N ASN A 473 -7.26 -12.71 5.19
CA ASN A 473 -8.25 -12.89 6.24
C ASN A 473 -7.67 -12.55 7.63
N ALA A 474 -8.56 -12.24 8.58
CA ALA A 474 -8.17 -11.91 9.94
C ALA A 474 -7.36 -13.02 10.63
N ASP A 475 -7.65 -14.28 10.30
CA ASP A 475 -7.04 -15.49 10.85
C ASP A 475 -5.76 -15.96 10.11
N PHE A 476 -5.39 -15.31 9.01
CA PHE A 476 -4.17 -15.66 8.29
C PHE A 476 -2.93 -15.42 9.15
N SER A 477 -2.01 -16.39 9.17
CA SER A 477 -0.71 -16.28 9.84
C SER A 477 0.33 -17.15 9.13
N LEU A 478 1.52 -16.61 8.94
CA LEU A 478 2.71 -17.38 8.62
C LEU A 478 3.47 -17.86 9.85
N ALA A 479 3.21 -17.28 11.02
CA ALA A 479 3.78 -17.78 12.27
C ALA A 479 3.29 -19.22 12.50
N SER A 480 4.23 -20.15 12.58
CA SER A 480 3.98 -21.56 12.84
C SER A 480 4.79 -22.01 14.05
N ALA A 481 4.13 -22.64 15.01
CA ALA A 481 4.80 -23.32 16.11
C ALA A 481 5.36 -24.70 15.69
N ASP A 482 5.00 -25.20 14.50
CA ASP A 482 5.55 -26.42 13.95
C ASP A 482 6.89 -26.13 13.26
N PRO A 483 8.03 -26.61 13.80
CA PRO A 483 9.34 -26.44 13.19
C PRO A 483 9.50 -27.22 11.87
N LYS A 484 8.51 -28.05 11.51
CA LYS A 484 8.43 -28.77 10.23
C LYS A 484 7.47 -28.12 9.24
N ALA A 485 6.86 -26.98 9.57
CA ALA A 485 6.05 -26.25 8.61
C ALA A 485 6.90 -25.92 7.38
N ALA A 486 6.42 -26.40 6.24
CA ALA A 486 7.06 -26.23 4.94
C ALA A 486 6.07 -25.58 3.97
N GLY A 487 6.63 -24.90 2.98
CA GLY A 487 5.87 -24.18 1.97
C GLY A 487 6.42 -22.78 1.74
N SER A 488 5.69 -22.00 0.96
CA SER A 488 6.04 -20.62 0.62
C SER A 488 4.77 -19.88 0.20
N ILE A 489 4.69 -18.60 0.53
CA ILE A 489 3.69 -17.70 -0.05
C ILE A 489 4.39 -16.75 -1.00
N VAL A 490 3.91 -16.71 -2.24
CA VAL A 490 4.33 -15.74 -3.25
C VAL A 490 3.36 -14.57 -3.20
N LEU A 491 3.89 -13.35 -3.19
CA LEU A 491 3.14 -12.11 -3.24
C LEU A 491 3.62 -11.30 -4.44
N ASP A 492 2.68 -10.64 -5.13
CA ASP A 492 3.00 -9.70 -6.20
C ASP A 492 1.97 -8.56 -6.26
N VAL A 493 2.38 -7.44 -6.83
CA VAL A 493 1.60 -6.21 -6.93
C VAL A 493 1.71 -5.65 -8.35
N VAL A 494 0.61 -5.09 -8.86
CA VAL A 494 0.60 -4.30 -10.10
C VAL A 494 -0.27 -3.06 -9.92
N ALA A 495 0.14 -1.96 -10.54
CA ALA A 495 -0.62 -0.72 -10.52
C ALA A 495 -1.91 -0.85 -11.36
N THR A 496 -2.94 -0.12 -10.94
CA THR A 496 -4.19 0.09 -11.65
C THR A 496 -4.51 1.56 -11.68
N GLU A 497 -5.44 1.99 -12.52
CA GLU A 497 -5.79 3.41 -12.68
C GLU A 497 -6.18 4.09 -11.36
N THR A 498 -6.83 3.36 -10.45
CA THR A 498 -7.33 3.90 -9.17
C THR A 498 -6.50 3.48 -7.95
N GLY A 499 -5.54 2.58 -8.10
CA GLY A 499 -4.80 2.00 -6.98
C GLY A 499 -3.90 0.84 -7.39
N ALA A 500 -3.98 -0.30 -6.71
CA ALA A 500 -3.18 -1.48 -7.03
C ALA A 500 -3.97 -2.78 -6.88
N LEU A 501 -3.62 -3.77 -7.71
CA LEU A 501 -3.93 -5.16 -7.43
C LEU A 501 -2.79 -5.77 -6.63
N ILE A 502 -3.13 -6.51 -5.58
CA ILE A 502 -2.21 -7.31 -4.81
C ILE A 502 -2.73 -8.74 -4.74
N GLY A 503 -1.88 -9.67 -5.17
CA GLY A 503 -2.16 -11.09 -5.17
C GLY A 503 -1.18 -11.84 -4.29
N TYR A 504 -1.67 -12.85 -3.59
CA TYR A 504 -0.81 -13.84 -2.98
C TYR A 504 -1.34 -15.25 -3.20
N ALA A 505 -0.43 -16.21 -3.27
CA ALA A 505 -0.73 -17.62 -3.50
C ALA A 505 0.34 -18.51 -2.87
N GLY A 506 -0.04 -19.69 -2.41
CA GLY A 506 0.91 -20.70 -1.96
C GLY A 506 0.37 -21.66 -0.91
N LEU A 507 1.15 -22.70 -0.65
CA LEU A 507 0.92 -23.63 0.45
C LEU A 507 1.75 -23.15 1.65
N TRP A 508 1.11 -22.98 2.80
CA TRP A 508 1.81 -22.69 4.04
C TRP A 508 1.29 -23.59 5.17
N ALA A 509 2.19 -24.31 5.84
CA ALA A 509 1.84 -25.21 6.95
C ALA A 509 0.69 -26.19 6.61
N GLY A 510 0.67 -26.71 5.37
CA GLY A 510 -0.36 -27.62 4.87
C GLY A 510 -1.70 -26.96 4.49
N ALA A 511 -1.82 -25.63 4.59
CA ALA A 511 -3.00 -24.88 4.18
C ALA A 511 -2.76 -24.11 2.87
N GLN A 512 -3.68 -24.28 1.91
CA GLN A 512 -3.71 -23.51 0.68
C GLN A 512 -4.22 -22.09 0.94
N ASN A 513 -3.39 -21.11 0.61
CA ASN A 513 -3.64 -19.69 0.81
C ASN A 513 -3.57 -18.96 -0.51
N GLN A 514 -4.65 -18.25 -0.85
CA GLN A 514 -4.71 -17.49 -2.09
C GLN A 514 -5.70 -16.36 -2.00
N ARG A 515 -5.38 -15.24 -2.65
CA ARG A 515 -6.27 -14.08 -2.77
C ARG A 515 -5.76 -13.12 -3.84
N VAL A 516 -6.70 -12.38 -4.43
CA VAL A 516 -6.43 -11.13 -5.14
C VAL A 516 -7.33 -10.07 -4.54
N ALA A 517 -6.73 -8.96 -4.11
CA ALA A 517 -7.41 -7.81 -3.57
C ALA A 517 -7.17 -6.59 -4.46
N LEU A 518 -8.21 -5.76 -4.62
CA LEU A 518 -8.10 -4.42 -5.18
C LEU A 518 -7.93 -3.44 -4.02
N VAL A 519 -6.92 -2.59 -4.10
CA VAL A 519 -6.61 -1.62 -3.04
C VAL A 519 -6.57 -0.24 -3.65
N GLU A 520 -7.38 0.66 -3.11
CA GLU A 520 -7.48 2.04 -3.54
C GLU A 520 -7.20 2.96 -2.36
N SER A 521 -6.60 4.11 -2.63
CA SER A 521 -6.26 5.11 -1.64
C SER A 521 -6.61 6.49 -2.17
N PHE A 522 -7.59 7.14 -1.54
CA PHE A 522 -8.04 8.50 -1.82
C PHE A 522 -7.78 9.40 -0.61
N GLY A 523 -8.02 10.69 -0.78
CA GLY A 523 -7.91 11.67 0.31
C GLY A 523 -8.87 11.35 1.48
N LYS A 524 -8.63 11.99 2.62
CA LYS A 524 -9.50 11.87 3.79
C LYS A 524 -10.91 12.38 3.47
N PRO A 525 -11.95 11.86 4.15
CA PRO A 525 -13.31 12.32 3.94
C PRO A 525 -13.41 13.81 4.25
N VAL A 526 -14.09 14.57 3.40
CA VAL A 526 -14.34 16.01 3.61
C VAL A 526 -15.81 16.31 3.84
N GLY A 527 -16.70 15.37 3.54
CA GLY A 527 -18.13 15.52 3.76
C GLY A 527 -18.93 14.38 3.17
N VAL A 528 -20.25 14.55 3.18
CA VAL A 528 -21.23 13.62 2.61
C VAL A 528 -22.14 14.38 1.68
N VAL A 529 -22.45 13.81 0.51
CA VAL A 529 -23.40 14.39 -0.44
C VAL A 529 -24.79 14.44 0.22
N SER A 530 -25.29 15.64 0.50
CA SER A 530 -26.60 15.88 1.11
C SER A 530 -27.71 16.00 0.09
N ASP A 531 -27.42 16.54 -1.09
CA ASP A 531 -28.39 16.67 -2.18
C ASP A 531 -27.73 16.62 -3.56
N VAL A 532 -28.53 16.26 -4.57
CA VAL A 532 -28.15 16.15 -5.98
C VAL A 532 -29.24 16.82 -6.81
N ASP A 533 -28.96 17.95 -7.47
CA ASP A 533 -29.93 18.66 -8.32
C ASP A 533 -29.33 19.03 -9.68
N ASP A 534 -29.88 18.51 -10.77
CA ASP A 534 -29.56 18.88 -12.17
C ASP A 534 -28.06 19.21 -12.46
N SER A 535 -27.14 18.40 -11.94
CA SER A 535 -25.64 18.47 -12.00
C SER A 535 -24.90 19.25 -10.92
N GLU A 536 -25.60 19.86 -9.96
CA GLU A 536 -25.02 20.41 -8.73
C GLU A 536 -25.14 19.40 -7.57
N LEU A 537 -24.09 19.31 -6.75
CA LEU A 537 -24.14 18.57 -5.49
C LEU A 537 -23.96 19.51 -4.32
N ASP A 538 -24.74 19.27 -3.29
CA ASP A 538 -24.52 19.84 -1.98
C ASP A 538 -23.75 18.84 -1.12
N VAL A 539 -22.63 19.30 -0.56
CA VAL A 539 -21.81 18.49 0.34
C VAL A 539 -21.92 19.04 1.75
N ALA A 540 -22.46 18.22 2.65
CA ALA A 540 -22.47 18.49 4.07
C ALA A 540 -21.08 18.21 4.66
N LEU A 541 -20.40 19.26 5.09
CA LEU A 541 -19.08 19.16 5.74
C LEU A 541 -19.21 18.92 7.24
N SER A 542 -20.33 19.31 7.85
CA SER A 542 -20.56 19.15 9.29
C SER A 542 -22.04 19.18 9.63
N GLY A 543 -22.39 18.61 10.79
CA GLY A 543 -23.76 18.60 11.29
C GLY A 543 -24.51 17.35 10.87
N THR A 544 -25.84 17.42 10.87
CA THR A 544 -26.68 16.24 10.60
C THR A 544 -27.08 16.20 9.14
N VAL A 545 -26.75 15.10 8.44
CA VAL A 545 -27.13 14.85 7.05
C VAL A 545 -28.07 13.67 6.95
N ASP A 546 -29.04 13.76 6.04
CA ASP A 546 -29.89 12.64 5.66
C ASP A 546 -29.17 11.76 4.63
N VAL A 547 -29.03 10.47 4.95
CA VAL A 547 -28.44 9.46 4.08
C VAL A 547 -29.49 8.45 3.62
N SER A 548 -29.26 7.86 2.44
CA SER A 548 -30.15 6.86 1.83
C SER A 548 -30.02 5.46 2.46
N SER A 549 -28.92 5.17 3.16
CA SER A 549 -28.61 3.88 3.78
C SER A 549 -29.30 3.66 5.13
N ASN A 550 -29.66 2.41 5.45
CA ASN A 550 -30.16 2.01 6.77
C ASN A 550 -29.03 1.98 7.80
N LEU A 551 -28.83 3.09 8.50
CA LEU A 551 -27.83 3.19 9.56
C LEU A 551 -28.30 2.55 10.87
N VAL A 552 -27.36 2.22 11.75
CA VAL A 552 -27.60 1.77 13.12
C VAL A 552 -27.29 2.91 14.07
N LYS A 553 -28.29 3.37 14.82
CA LYS A 553 -28.14 4.49 15.77
C LYS A 553 -27.04 4.19 16.79
N GLY A 554 -26.14 5.17 16.99
CA GLY A 554 -25.00 5.09 17.91
C GLY A 554 -23.75 4.47 17.28
N THR A 555 -23.81 4.03 16.02
CA THR A 555 -22.70 3.37 15.34
C THR A 555 -21.87 4.38 14.54
N THR A 556 -20.56 4.21 14.58
CA THR A 556 -19.58 4.96 13.80
C THR A 556 -19.48 4.41 12.38
N TYR A 557 -19.43 5.31 11.40
CA TYR A 557 -19.33 4.98 9.99
C TYR A 557 -18.06 5.54 9.35
N TYR A 558 -17.48 4.74 8.46
CA TYR A 558 -16.27 5.01 7.71
C TYR A 558 -16.58 4.96 6.22
N ALA A 559 -15.94 5.81 5.43
CA ALA A 559 -16.06 5.83 3.99
C ALA A 559 -15.18 4.74 3.37
N SER A 560 -15.71 4.07 2.35
CA SER A 560 -14.88 3.36 1.38
C SER A 560 -14.48 4.28 0.23
N THR A 561 -13.61 3.80 -0.65
CA THR A 561 -13.26 4.49 -1.91
C THR A 561 -14.40 4.50 -2.94
N GLU A 562 -15.49 3.76 -2.73
CA GLU A 562 -16.76 3.93 -3.47
C GLU A 562 -17.62 5.10 -2.94
N GLY A 563 -17.28 5.65 -1.78
CA GLY A 563 -18.12 6.60 -1.04
C GLY A 563 -19.20 5.93 -0.18
N THR A 564 -19.32 4.60 -0.24
CA THR A 564 -20.23 3.82 0.61
C THR A 564 -19.80 3.92 2.08
N LEU A 565 -20.79 4.14 2.97
CA LEU A 565 -20.59 4.19 4.42
C LEU A 565 -20.68 2.81 5.04
N TYR A 566 -19.60 2.38 5.70
CA TYR A 566 -19.52 1.10 6.38
C TYR A 566 -19.37 1.26 7.89
N ALA A 567 -20.04 0.39 8.64
CA ALA A 567 -19.77 0.16 10.04
C ALA A 567 -18.83 -1.04 10.19
N ALA A 568 -18.06 -1.08 11.28
CA ALA A 568 -17.26 -2.26 11.61
C ALA A 568 -18.16 -3.47 11.90
N SER A 569 -17.84 -4.63 11.32
CA SER A 569 -18.61 -5.86 11.50
C SER A 569 -18.48 -6.41 12.92
N THR A 570 -17.26 -6.66 13.41
CA THR A 570 -17.03 -7.16 14.79
C THR A 570 -15.61 -6.92 15.31
N THR A 571 -14.63 -6.68 14.43
CA THR A 571 -13.20 -6.62 14.79
C THR A 571 -12.57 -5.38 14.18
N THR A 572 -11.99 -4.52 15.01
CA THR A 572 -11.28 -3.31 14.57
C THR A 572 -9.90 -3.28 15.22
N THR A 573 -8.89 -2.84 14.47
CA THR A 573 -7.57 -2.52 15.02
C THR A 573 -7.47 -1.01 15.24
N ASP A 574 -6.34 -0.51 15.71
CA ASP A 574 -6.13 0.94 15.85
C ASP A 574 -6.08 1.68 14.51
N ASN A 575 -5.77 0.96 13.41
CA ASN A 575 -5.50 1.56 12.10
C ASN A 575 -6.60 1.32 11.06
N TYR A 576 -7.40 0.26 11.20
CA TYR A 576 -8.44 -0.10 10.23
C TYR A 576 -9.64 -0.80 10.87
N ILE A 577 -10.74 -0.85 10.13
CA ILE A 577 -11.91 -1.66 10.43
C ILE A 577 -12.05 -2.80 9.42
N LEU A 578 -12.67 -3.90 9.85
CA LEU A 578 -13.21 -4.92 8.95
C LEU A 578 -14.71 -4.68 8.79
N ALA A 579 -15.18 -4.65 7.55
CA ALA A 579 -16.56 -4.40 7.17
C ALA A 579 -17.05 -5.49 6.20
N ASN A 580 -18.38 -5.52 5.99
CA ASN A 580 -19.05 -6.41 5.05
C ASN A 580 -18.61 -7.89 5.22
N ASP A 581 -18.83 -8.44 6.40
CA ASP A 581 -18.43 -9.80 6.78
C ASP A 581 -16.92 -10.07 6.58
N ASN A 582 -16.10 -9.06 6.92
CA ASN A 582 -14.65 -9.06 6.79
C ASN A 582 -14.14 -9.17 5.34
N SER A 583 -14.96 -8.87 4.34
CA SER A 583 -14.56 -8.83 2.93
C SER A 583 -13.97 -7.48 2.49
N VAL A 584 -14.18 -6.43 3.30
CA VAL A 584 -13.68 -5.07 3.04
C VAL A 584 -12.88 -4.59 4.24
N VAL A 585 -11.68 -4.07 3.99
CA VAL A 585 -10.82 -3.44 5.01
C VAL A 585 -10.77 -1.94 4.72
N ILE A 586 -11.11 -1.12 5.71
CA ILE A 586 -11.18 0.34 5.55
C ILE A 586 -10.29 0.99 6.59
N SER A 587 -9.45 1.93 6.15
CA SER A 587 -8.60 2.71 7.04
C SER A 587 -9.43 3.58 8.00
N LYS A 588 -8.99 3.70 9.26
CA LYS A 588 -9.74 4.46 10.28
C LYS A 588 -9.69 5.97 10.09
N ASP A 589 -8.74 6.47 9.32
CA ASP A 589 -8.72 7.88 8.87
C ASP A 589 -9.81 8.19 7.84
N ALA A 590 -10.54 7.18 7.36
CA ALA A 590 -11.77 7.32 6.57
C ALA A 590 -13.02 7.57 7.44
N LEU A 591 -12.86 7.94 8.72
CA LEU A 591 -13.98 8.24 9.61
C LEU A 591 -14.84 9.38 9.06
N VAL A 592 -16.14 9.13 8.92
CA VAL A 592 -17.10 10.14 8.44
C VAL A 592 -17.94 10.71 9.57
N GLY A 593 -18.42 9.85 10.47
CA GLY A 593 -19.34 10.30 11.50
C GLY A 593 -20.04 9.20 12.29
N VAL A 594 -21.06 9.60 13.06
CA VAL A 594 -21.86 8.72 13.92
C VAL A 594 -23.34 8.83 13.59
N ALA A 595 -24.00 7.69 13.44
CA ALA A 595 -25.42 7.66 13.13
C ALA A 595 -26.27 8.03 14.37
N ILE A 596 -27.23 8.93 14.19
CA ILE A 596 -28.18 9.32 15.26
C ILE A 596 -29.59 8.77 15.03
N SER A 597 -29.86 8.29 13.82
CA SER A 597 -31.05 7.52 13.46
C SER A 597 -30.72 6.57 12.31
N SER A 598 -31.69 5.80 11.82
CA SER A 598 -31.49 4.92 10.67
C SER A 598 -31.31 5.65 9.34
N LYS A 599 -31.50 6.97 9.29
CA LYS A 599 -31.34 7.80 8.08
C LYS A 599 -30.52 9.07 8.30
N LYS A 600 -30.02 9.29 9.51
CA LYS A 600 -29.31 10.53 9.87
C LYS A 600 -27.93 10.22 10.41
N LEU A 601 -26.93 10.84 9.80
CA LEU A 601 -25.53 10.79 10.21
C LEU A 601 -25.12 12.16 10.73
N VAL A 602 -24.45 12.21 11.88
CA VAL A 602 -23.71 13.42 12.28
C VAL A 602 -22.32 13.32 11.68
N VAL A 603 -22.03 14.20 10.73
CA VAL A 603 -20.74 14.31 10.04
C VAL A 603 -19.73 14.98 10.98
N THR A 604 -18.55 14.37 11.13
CA THR A 604 -17.49 14.79 12.07
C THR A 604 -16.13 14.98 11.39
N VAL A 605 -16.11 15.11 10.07
CA VAL A 605 -14.90 15.22 9.24
C VAL A 605 -14.12 16.50 9.46
#